data_AF-A0A656Z3E6-F1
#
_entry.id   AF-A0A656Z3E6-F1
#
_cell.length_a   1.000
_cell.length_b   1.000
_cell.length_c   1.000
_cell.angle_alpha   90.00
_cell.angle_beta   90.00
_cell.angle_gamma   90.00
#
_symmetry.space_group_name_H-M   'P 1'
#
loop_
_entity.id
_entity.type
_entity.pdbx_description
1 polymer ?
#
loop_
_entity_poly.entity_id
_entity_poly.type
_entity_poly.pdbx_seq_one_letter_code
_entity_poly.pdbx_strand_id
1 'polypeptide(L)'
;FRCGDGILLLFKAEETLKPPAPGSLPVPPHGTIGAGHVSFAATRHEIDDWCSDLEKHGIAIESDFEWPNGARSIYFRDPSGNSLEFAEAKLWN
;
A
#
# COMPACT_ATOMS: atom_id res chain seq x y z
N PHE A 1 -9.57 -5.30 2.05
CA PHE A 1 -9.10 -6.32 1.12
C PHE A 1 -8.31 -7.37 1.88
N ARG A 2 -8.53 -8.66 1.64
CA ARG A 2 -7.70 -9.72 2.23
C ARG A 2 -6.32 -9.69 1.56
N CYS A 3 -5.26 -9.78 2.35
CA CYS A 3 -3.87 -9.78 1.90
C CYS A 3 -3.15 -10.91 2.63
N GLY A 4 -3.09 -12.09 2.00
CA GLY A 4 -2.65 -13.32 2.65
C GLY A 4 -3.50 -13.66 3.88
N ASP A 5 -2.85 -13.76 5.03
CA ASP A 5 -3.48 -14.02 6.33
C ASP A 5 -3.98 -12.73 7.03
N GLY A 6 -3.69 -11.56 6.45
CA GLY A 6 -4.10 -10.26 6.97
C GLY A 6 -5.20 -9.58 6.16
N ILE A 7 -5.55 -8.38 6.58
CA ILE A 7 -6.48 -7.49 5.88
C ILE A 7 -5.84 -6.11 5.79
N LEU A 8 -5.81 -5.53 4.58
CA LEU A 8 -5.55 -4.12 4.37
C LEU A 8 -6.88 -3.38 4.21
N LEU A 9 -7.10 -2.38 5.05
CA LEU A 9 -8.26 -1.50 4.99
C LEU A 9 -7.77 -0.09 4.65
N LEU A 10 -8.31 0.49 3.58
CA LEU A 10 -8.12 1.90 3.25
C LEU A 10 -9.36 2.66 3.69
N PHE A 11 -9.14 3.73 4.43
CA PHE A 11 -10.20 4.58 4.96
C PHE A 11 -10.09 5.98 4.39
N LYS A 12 -11.25 6.60 4.17
CA LYS A 12 -11.30 8.05 3.96
C LYS A 12 -11.13 8.72 5.32
N ALA A 13 -9.92 9.21 5.61
CA ALA A 13 -9.54 9.69 6.94
C ALA A 13 -10.52 10.73 7.50
N GLU A 14 -11.01 11.65 6.67
CA GLU A 14 -12.00 12.65 7.08
C GLU A 14 -13.33 12.05 7.59
N GLU A 15 -13.70 10.84 7.16
CA GLU A 15 -14.90 10.15 7.62
C GLU A 15 -14.63 9.35 8.89
N THR A 16 -13.50 8.65 8.96
CA THR A 16 -13.16 7.79 10.10
C THR A 16 -12.65 8.57 11.32
N LEU A 17 -12.30 9.84 11.17
CA LEU A 17 -12.01 10.74 12.30
C LEU A 17 -13.28 11.27 12.99
N LYS A 18 -14.47 11.14 12.37
CA LYS A 18 -15.72 11.58 12.99
C LYS A 18 -16.07 10.66 14.17
N PRO A 19 -16.44 11.19 15.35
CA PRO A 19 -16.90 10.37 16.46
C PRO A 19 -18.11 9.49 16.08
N PRO A 20 -18.22 8.26 16.61
CA PRO A 20 -19.37 7.41 16.36
C PRO A 20 -20.66 8.07 16.87
N ALA A 21 -21.73 7.96 16.07
CA ALA A 21 -23.04 8.48 16.45
C ALA A 21 -23.61 7.71 17.67
N PRO A 22 -24.47 8.32 18.50
CA PRO A 22 -25.14 7.61 19.59
C PRO A 22 -25.86 6.35 19.08
N GLY A 23 -25.61 5.20 19.72
CA GLY A 23 -26.20 3.91 19.34
C GLY A 23 -25.52 3.18 18.18
N SER A 24 -24.46 3.73 17.59
CA SER A 24 -23.65 3.05 16.58
C SER A 24 -22.56 2.15 17.19
N LEU A 25 -21.91 1.33 16.35
CA LEU A 25 -20.79 0.51 16.79
C LEU A 25 -19.66 1.39 17.36
N PRO A 26 -19.04 1.03 18.49
CA PRO A 26 -18.08 1.88 19.19
C PRO A 26 -16.68 1.80 18.57
N VAL A 27 -16.57 1.91 17.25
CA VAL A 27 -15.28 1.94 16.55
C VAL A 27 -14.57 3.26 16.91
N PRO A 28 -13.35 3.23 17.49
CA PRO A 28 -12.63 4.45 17.83
C PRO A 28 -12.34 5.28 16.59
N PRO A 29 -12.41 6.63 16.65
CA PRO A 29 -11.97 7.48 15.55
C PRO A 29 -10.50 7.22 15.19
N HIS A 30 -10.21 7.12 13.91
CA HIS A 30 -8.87 6.84 13.40
C HIS A 30 -8.68 7.45 12.00
N GLY A 31 -7.44 7.77 11.66
CA GLY A 31 -7.07 8.35 10.38
C GLY A 31 -5.72 9.04 10.47
N THR A 32 -5.03 9.14 9.34
CA THR A 32 -3.75 9.85 9.21
C THR A 32 -3.90 11.07 8.31
N ILE A 33 -3.08 12.09 8.54
CA ILE A 33 -2.96 13.26 7.67
C ILE A 33 -1.60 13.18 6.97
N GLY A 34 -1.60 13.37 5.65
CA GLY A 34 -0.41 13.18 4.81
C GLY A 34 -0.33 11.78 4.22
N ALA A 35 0.75 11.52 3.46
CA ALA A 35 0.96 10.24 2.78
C ALA A 35 1.36 9.14 3.76
N GLY A 36 0.56 8.07 3.82
CA GLY A 36 0.95 6.82 4.44
C GLY A 36 1.87 5.99 3.55
N HIS A 37 2.34 4.86 4.07
CA HIS A 37 3.14 3.90 3.32
C HIS A 37 2.73 2.46 3.65
N VAL A 38 2.65 1.61 2.63
CA VAL A 38 2.45 0.16 2.76
C VAL A 38 3.31 -0.57 1.74
N SER A 39 3.93 -1.66 2.18
CA SER A 39 4.75 -2.52 1.35
C SER A 39 4.16 -3.93 1.31
N PHE A 40 4.07 -4.49 0.11
CA PHE A 40 3.62 -5.84 -0.15
C PHE A 40 4.82 -6.71 -0.54
N ALA A 41 4.96 -7.85 0.13
CA ALA A 41 5.92 -8.87 -0.31
C ALA A 41 5.44 -9.49 -1.63
N ALA A 42 6.33 -9.53 -2.62
CA ALA A 42 6.09 -10.12 -3.93
C ALA A 42 7.36 -10.80 -4.43
N THR A 43 7.24 -11.84 -5.24
CA THR A 43 8.37 -12.38 -6.00
C THR A 43 8.78 -11.41 -7.09
N ARG A 44 10.01 -11.55 -7.61
CA ARG A 44 10.49 -10.72 -8.73
C ARG A 44 9.58 -10.78 -9.96
N HIS A 45 9.04 -11.96 -10.25
CA HIS A 45 8.11 -12.15 -11.37
C HIS A 45 6.79 -11.42 -11.12
N GLU A 46 6.23 -11.51 -9.91
CA GLU A 46 5.03 -10.76 -9.55
C GLU A 46 5.27 -9.24 -9.60
N ILE A 47 6.47 -8.76 -9.26
CA ILE A 47 6.83 -7.35 -9.43
C ILE A 47 6.78 -6.94 -10.90
N ASP A 48 7.31 -7.76 -11.81
CA ASP A 48 7.24 -7.49 -13.27
C ASP A 48 5.78 -7.45 -13.77
N ASP A 49 4.95 -8.38 -13.31
CA ASP A 49 3.51 -8.41 -13.63
C ASP A 49 2.82 -7.14 -13.14
N TRP A 50 3.11 -6.69 -11.91
CA TRP A 50 2.58 -5.45 -11.37
C TRP A 50 3.08 -4.22 -12.13
N CYS A 51 4.34 -4.16 -12.54
CA CYS A 51 4.81 -3.06 -13.41
C CYS A 51 3.97 -2.97 -14.68
N SER A 52 3.76 -4.11 -15.36
CA SER A 52 2.95 -4.16 -16.58
C SER A 52 1.51 -3.72 -16.33
N ASP A 53 0.90 -4.17 -15.24
CA ASP A 53 -0.49 -3.83 -14.93
C ASP A 53 -0.65 -2.37 -14.51
N LEU A 54 0.29 -1.81 -13.74
CA LEU A 54 0.30 -0.38 -13.39
C LEU A 54 0.41 0.49 -14.66
N GLU A 55 1.34 0.15 -15.56
CA GLU A 55 1.51 0.87 -16.83
C GLU A 55 0.26 0.81 -17.72
N LYS A 56 -0.39 -0.36 -17.84
CA LYS A 56 -1.65 -0.51 -18.58
C LYS A 56 -2.76 0.40 -18.05
N HIS A 57 -2.76 0.68 -16.75
CA HIS A 57 -3.72 1.58 -16.10
C HIS A 57 -3.25 3.04 -16.03
N GLY A 58 -2.09 3.36 -16.61
CA GLY A 58 -1.52 4.71 -16.60
C GLY A 58 -1.03 5.16 -15.23
N ILE A 59 -0.72 4.22 -14.33
CA ILE A 59 -0.16 4.51 -13.01
C ILE A 59 1.35 4.55 -13.14
N ALA A 60 1.94 5.71 -12.83
CA ALA A 60 3.39 5.88 -12.92
C ALA A 60 4.10 5.14 -11.78
N ILE A 61 5.17 4.42 -12.15
CA ILE A 61 6.14 3.88 -11.21
C ILE A 61 7.11 5.01 -10.84
N GLU A 62 7.11 5.38 -9.57
CA GLU A 62 7.95 6.45 -9.01
C GLU A 62 9.40 6.00 -8.84
N SER A 63 9.62 4.72 -8.54
CA SER A 63 10.97 4.13 -8.41
C SER A 63 10.93 2.63 -8.68
N ASP A 64 11.99 2.11 -9.30
CA ASP A 64 12.25 0.69 -9.50
C ASP A 64 13.75 0.47 -9.36
N PHE A 65 14.17 -0.26 -8.33
CA PHE A 65 15.59 -0.42 -8.02
C PHE A 65 15.89 -1.71 -7.24
N GLU A 66 17.17 -2.06 -7.21
CA GLU A 66 17.70 -3.12 -6.37
C GLU A 66 18.41 -2.55 -5.14
N TRP A 67 18.09 -3.09 -3.97
CA TRP A 67 18.77 -2.86 -2.72
C TRP A 67 20.16 -3.49 -2.71
N PRO A 68 21.08 -3.08 -1.80
CA PRO A 68 22.42 -3.68 -1.72
C PRO A 68 22.45 -5.20 -1.47
N ASN A 69 21.39 -5.76 -0.89
CA ASN A 69 21.22 -7.21 -0.71
C ASN A 69 20.61 -7.93 -1.94
N GLY A 70 20.41 -7.20 -3.06
CA GLY A 70 19.84 -7.70 -4.31
C GLY A 70 18.32 -7.84 -4.29
N ALA A 71 17.61 -7.41 -3.24
CA ALA A 71 16.15 -7.31 -3.26
C ALA A 71 15.71 -6.22 -4.23
N ARG A 72 14.68 -6.47 -5.02
CA ARG A 72 14.04 -5.44 -5.83
C ARG A 72 12.82 -4.88 -5.13
N SER A 73 12.63 -3.57 -5.28
CA SER A 73 11.41 -2.87 -4.90
C SER A 73 10.93 -1.95 -6.02
N ILE A 74 9.62 -1.83 -6.18
CA ILE A 74 8.99 -0.78 -6.97
C ILE A 74 8.08 0.08 -6.09
N TYR A 75 7.99 1.37 -6.38
CA TYR A 75 7.18 2.35 -5.66
C TYR A 75 6.22 3.06 -6.60
N PHE A 76 5.00 3.31 -6.15
CA PHE A 76 3.99 4.08 -6.88
C PHE A 76 3.03 4.78 -5.90
N ARG A 77 2.13 5.61 -6.43
CA ARG A 77 1.15 6.35 -5.64
C ARG A 77 -0.27 5.85 -5.85
N ASP A 78 -1.02 5.75 -4.77
CA ASP A 78 -2.47 5.63 -4.86
C ASP A 78 -3.13 7.01 -5.12
N PRO A 79 -4.43 7.07 -5.41
CA PRO A 79 -5.13 8.33 -5.66
C PRO A 79 -5.15 9.31 -4.47
N SER A 80 -4.85 8.85 -3.25
CA SER A 80 -4.75 9.69 -2.06
C SER A 80 -3.31 10.14 -1.76
N GLY A 81 -2.35 9.76 -2.60
CA GLY A 81 -0.93 10.11 -2.47
C GLY A 81 -0.14 9.19 -1.52
N ASN A 82 -0.72 8.10 -1.04
CA ASN A 82 0.02 7.13 -0.23
C ASN A 82 1.11 6.45 -1.08
N SER A 83 2.25 6.14 -0.45
CA SER A 83 3.34 5.41 -1.09
C SER A 83 3.07 3.92 -0.98
N LEU A 84 2.86 3.25 -2.11
CA LEU A 84 2.72 1.80 -2.17
C LEU A 84 4.00 1.20 -2.73
N GLU A 85 4.42 0.08 -2.15
CA GLU A 85 5.60 -0.66 -2.56
C GLU A 85 5.25 -2.13 -2.83
N PHE A 86 5.82 -2.71 -3.88
CA PHE A 86 6.02 -4.15 -3.99
C PHE A 86 7.50 -4.45 -3.86
N ALA A 87 7.87 -5.35 -2.95
CA ALA A 87 9.27 -5.69 -2.68
C ALA A 87 9.49 -7.20 -2.52
N GLU A 88 10.67 -7.69 -2.94
CA GLU A 88 11.07 -9.06 -2.67
C GLU A 88 11.21 -9.30 -1.17
N ALA A 89 10.60 -10.38 -0.65
CA ALA A 89 10.59 -10.70 0.79
C ALA A 89 12.00 -10.79 1.42
N LYS A 90 13.02 -11.11 0.62
CA LYS A 90 14.43 -11.12 1.06
C LYS A 90 14.96 -9.75 1.50
N LEU A 91 14.20 -8.67 1.29
CA LEU A 91 14.49 -7.35 1.85
C LEU A 91 14.51 -7.35 3.39
N TRP A 92 13.67 -8.17 4.03
CA TRP A 92 13.48 -8.18 5.49
C TRP A 92 14.03 -9.43 6.19
N ASN A 93 14.75 -10.28 5.46
CA ASN A 93 15.34 -11.52 5.98
C ASN A 93 16.80 -11.33 6.39
#